data_AF-A0A379YRY4-F1
#
_entry.id   AF-A0A379YRY4-F1
#
_cell.length_a   1.000
_cell.length_b   1.000
_cell.length_c   1.000
_cell.angle_alpha   90.00
_cell.angle_beta   90.00
_cell.angle_gamma   90.00
#
_symmetry.space_group_name_H-M   'P 1'
#
loop_
_entity.id
_entity.type
_entity.pdbx_description
1 polymer ?
#
loop_
_entity_poly.entity_id
_entity_poly.type
_entity_poly.pdbx_seq_one_letter_code
_entity_poly.pdbx_strand_id
1 'polypeptide(L)'
;MYNFNIPTQLKIYFDLVARAGQTFRYTSEGSEGLVTGKKAIVISSRGGIHAETPTDLITPYLKLFLGFIGITDVEFVLAEGFAYGPEAAEKAAQDSRIAVAQKVPATVYAALASQPELATAPAGGGFLSNLMKKLFG
;
A
#
# COMPACT_ATOMS: atom_id res chain seq x y z
N MET A 1 5.73 4.66 -2.83
CA MET A 1 5.23 5.88 -3.49
C MET A 1 5.99 6.04 -4.79
N TYR A 2 5.26 6.13 -5.90
CA TYR A 2 5.84 6.49 -7.20
C TYR A 2 5.13 7.73 -7.70
N ASN A 3 5.88 8.80 -7.96
CA ASN A 3 5.35 10.08 -8.45
C ASN A 3 4.13 10.58 -7.64
N PHE A 4 4.28 10.63 -6.30
CA PHE A 4 3.25 11.07 -5.35
C PHE A 4 1.96 10.23 -5.33
N ASN A 5 1.95 9.05 -5.96
CA ASN A 5 0.78 8.20 -6.06
C ASN A 5 1.07 6.74 -5.67
N ILE A 6 0.01 5.95 -5.53
CA ILE A 6 0.10 4.49 -5.42
C ILE A 6 0.57 3.88 -6.75
N PRO A 7 1.19 2.69 -6.73
CA PRO A 7 1.53 1.98 -7.95
C PRO A 7 0.28 1.67 -8.79
N THR A 8 0.40 1.72 -10.11
CA THR A 8 -0.69 1.42 -11.04
C THR A 8 -1.28 0.02 -10.81
N GLN A 9 -0.45 -0.95 -10.44
CA GLN A 9 -0.89 -2.32 -10.14
C GLN A 9 -1.89 -2.34 -8.98
N LEU A 10 -1.64 -1.56 -7.92
CA LEU A 10 -2.56 -1.44 -6.81
C LEU A 10 -3.85 -0.74 -7.23
N LYS A 11 -3.75 0.30 -8.07
CA LYS A 11 -4.92 1.01 -8.59
C LYS A 11 -5.82 0.09 -9.43
N ILE A 12 -5.25 -0.74 -10.28
CA ILE A 12 -5.99 -1.74 -11.07
C ILE A 12 -6.71 -2.73 -10.14
N TYR A 13 -6.02 -3.23 -9.11
CA TYR A 13 -6.65 -4.11 -8.13
C TYR A 13 -7.84 -3.44 -7.44
N PHE A 14 -7.68 -2.19 -7.00
CA PHE A 14 -8.76 -1.42 -6.39
C PHE A 14 -9.97 -1.24 -7.31
N ASP A 15 -9.73 -0.97 -8.60
CA ASP A 15 -10.80 -0.82 -9.59
C ASP A 15 -11.59 -2.12 -9.80
N LEU A 16 -10.93 -3.28 -9.68
CA LEU A 16 -11.58 -4.58 -9.78
C LEU A 16 -12.33 -4.98 -8.50
N VAL A 17 -11.83 -4.57 -7.33
CA VAL A 17 -12.45 -4.87 -6.03
C VAL A 17 -13.68 -4.01 -5.80
N ALA A 18 -13.64 -2.71 -6.14
CA ALA A 18 -14.73 -1.79 -5.88
C ALA A 18 -15.92 -2.04 -6.82
N ARG A 19 -16.88 -2.86 -6.37
CA ARG A 19 -18.04 -3.28 -7.17
C ARG A 19 -19.35 -2.97 -6.45
N ALA A 20 -20.24 -2.27 -7.15
CA ALA A 20 -21.58 -1.95 -6.64
C ALA A 20 -22.38 -3.23 -6.38
N GLY A 21 -23.07 -3.27 -5.24
CA GLY A 21 -23.81 -4.45 -4.74
C GLY A 21 -22.92 -5.56 -4.16
N GLN A 22 -21.59 -5.40 -4.17
CA GLN A 22 -20.65 -6.43 -3.70
C GLN A 22 -19.78 -5.91 -2.56
N THR A 23 -19.02 -4.83 -2.79
CA THR A 23 -18.14 -4.21 -1.78
C THR A 23 -18.64 -2.85 -1.32
N PHE A 24 -19.56 -2.24 -2.07
CA PHE A 24 -20.31 -1.07 -1.65
C PHE A 24 -21.72 -1.10 -2.26
N ARG A 25 -22.65 -0.32 -1.73
CA ARG A 25 -23.96 -0.05 -2.34
C ARG A 25 -24.34 1.42 -2.23
N TYR A 26 -25.31 1.85 -3.02
CA TYR A 26 -25.91 3.18 -2.89
C TYR A 26 -27.16 3.12 -2.00
N THR A 27 -27.31 4.10 -1.12
CA THR A 27 -28.47 4.33 -0.26
C THR A 27 -28.96 5.77 -0.44
N SER A 28 -30.05 6.14 0.22
CA SER A 28 -30.55 7.53 0.24
C SER A 28 -29.57 8.51 0.90
N GLU A 29 -28.67 8.03 1.75
CA GLU A 29 -27.69 8.81 2.52
C GLU A 29 -26.31 8.86 1.84
N GLY A 30 -26.12 8.15 0.72
CA GLY A 30 -24.86 8.08 -0.01
C GLY A 30 -24.38 6.65 -0.23
N SER A 31 -23.06 6.46 -0.38
CA SER A 31 -22.47 5.13 -0.53
C SER A 31 -22.24 4.47 0.83
N GLU A 32 -22.63 3.21 0.97
CA GLU A 32 -22.37 2.36 2.12
C GLU A 32 -21.39 1.25 1.75
N GLY A 33 -20.29 1.14 2.49
CA GLY A 33 -19.31 0.06 2.33
C GLY A 33 -19.80 -1.26 2.94
N LEU A 34 -19.58 -2.38 2.24
CA LEU A 34 -20.08 -3.70 2.63
C LEU A 34 -19.01 -4.62 3.23
N VAL A 35 -17.73 -4.26 3.15
CA VAL A 35 -16.60 -5.03 3.68
C VAL A 35 -16.38 -4.69 5.15
N THR A 36 -17.22 -5.24 6.03
CA THR A 36 -17.24 -4.91 7.45
C THR A 36 -16.43 -5.89 8.32
N GLY A 37 -16.06 -5.44 9.52
CA GLY A 37 -15.32 -6.26 10.50
C GLY A 37 -13.91 -6.64 10.05
N LYS A 38 -13.32 -5.85 9.15
CA LYS A 38 -11.95 -6.07 8.64
C LYS A 38 -11.02 -4.97 9.12
N LYS A 39 -9.77 -5.36 9.36
CA LYS A 39 -8.65 -4.47 9.62
C LYS A 39 -7.70 -4.48 8.43
N ALA A 40 -7.25 -3.31 8.00
CA ALA A 40 -6.19 -3.17 7.03
C ALA A 40 -4.90 -2.65 7.68
N ILE A 41 -3.76 -3.19 7.25
CA ILE A 41 -2.45 -2.67 7.59
C ILE A 41 -1.77 -2.28 6.29
N VAL A 42 -1.47 -0.99 6.15
CA VAL A 42 -0.86 -0.40 4.97
C VAL A 42 0.62 -0.13 5.27
N ILE A 43 1.50 -0.80 4.54
CA ILE A 43 2.94 -0.53 4.57
C ILE A 43 3.29 0.27 3.31
N SER A 44 3.70 1.52 3.48
CA SER A 44 3.97 2.44 2.37
C SER A 44 5.41 2.93 2.41
N SER A 45 6.22 2.47 1.45
CA SER A 45 7.61 2.90 1.31
C SER A 45 7.78 4.13 0.43
N ARG A 46 8.72 5.02 0.77
CA ARG A 46 8.93 6.32 0.11
C ARG A 46 10.40 6.68 0.09
N GLY A 47 10.85 7.30 -1.00
CA GLY A 47 12.21 7.85 -1.07
C GLY A 47 12.40 9.07 -0.16
N GLY A 48 11.47 10.02 -0.24
CA GLY A 48 11.41 11.21 0.62
C GLY A 48 10.68 10.98 1.95
N ILE A 49 10.68 12.03 2.77
CA ILE A 49 9.86 12.16 3.99
C ILE A 49 8.63 13.01 3.62
N HIS A 50 7.44 12.42 3.72
CA HIS A 50 6.19 13.04 3.29
C HIS A 50 5.11 12.99 4.38
N ALA A 51 5.26 12.13 5.40
CA ALA A 51 4.30 12.03 6.50
C ALA A 51 3.99 13.41 7.09
N GLU A 52 2.70 13.67 7.32
CA GLU A 52 2.20 14.94 7.87
C GLU A 52 2.54 16.20 7.04
N THR A 53 2.93 16.01 5.77
CA THR A 53 3.12 17.12 4.82
C THR A 53 2.02 17.13 3.75
N PRO A 54 1.81 18.27 3.06
CA PRO A 54 0.87 18.34 1.92
C PRO A 54 1.19 17.40 0.75
N THR A 55 2.41 16.85 0.71
CA THR A 55 2.84 15.95 -0.37
C THR A 55 2.47 14.49 -0.12
N ASP A 56 1.95 14.14 1.06
CA ASP A 56 1.35 12.83 1.31
C ASP A 56 -0.08 12.75 0.80
N LEU A 57 -0.21 12.44 -0.48
CA LEU A 57 -1.50 12.19 -1.13
C LEU A 57 -1.96 10.73 -0.97
N ILE A 58 -1.04 9.81 -0.65
CA ILE A 58 -1.31 8.37 -0.60
C ILE A 58 -2.11 8.01 0.65
N THR A 59 -1.70 8.50 1.83
CA THR A 59 -2.39 8.19 3.08
C THR A 59 -3.86 8.58 3.06
N PRO A 60 -4.25 9.83 2.70
CA PRO A 60 -5.66 10.20 2.62
C PRO A 60 -6.41 9.44 1.53
N TYR A 61 -5.80 9.19 0.36
CA TYR A 61 -6.41 8.40 -0.70
C TYR A 61 -6.74 6.97 -0.25
N LEU A 62 -5.81 6.30 0.43
CA LEU A 62 -6.02 4.93 0.93
C LEU A 62 -7.08 4.88 2.02
N LYS A 63 -7.10 5.85 2.94
CA LYS A 63 -8.17 5.97 3.94
C LYS A 63 -9.54 6.14 3.28
N LEU A 64 -9.62 7.02 2.27
CA LEU A 64 -10.85 7.25 1.50
C LEU A 64 -11.33 5.97 0.80
N PHE A 65 -10.45 5.32 0.02
CA PHE A 65 -10.82 4.15 -0.75
C PHE A 65 -11.21 2.96 0.14
N LEU A 66 -10.41 2.66 1.17
CA LEU A 66 -10.68 1.56 2.09
C LEU A 66 -11.97 1.82 2.89
N GLY A 67 -12.15 3.06 3.37
CA GLY A 67 -13.38 3.48 4.05
C GLY A 67 -14.61 3.38 3.15
N PHE A 68 -14.49 3.76 1.87
CA PHE A 68 -15.57 3.67 0.89
C PHE A 68 -16.09 2.24 0.71
N ILE A 69 -15.21 1.24 0.71
CA ILE A 69 -15.63 -0.18 0.65
C ILE A 69 -15.99 -0.77 2.02
N GLY A 70 -15.83 -0.03 3.12
CA GLY A 70 -16.27 -0.42 4.47
C GLY A 70 -15.14 -0.76 5.46
N ILE A 71 -13.87 -0.67 5.05
CA ILE A 71 -12.71 -0.96 5.91
C ILE A 71 -12.26 0.33 6.59
N THR A 72 -12.68 0.53 7.84
CA THR A 72 -12.42 1.77 8.61
C THR A 72 -11.32 1.62 9.66
N ASP A 73 -11.00 0.40 10.10
CA ASP A 73 -9.83 0.11 10.94
C ASP A 73 -8.60 -0.04 10.05
N VAL A 74 -7.85 1.06 9.87
CA VAL A 74 -6.68 1.12 8.99
C VAL A 74 -5.46 1.62 9.76
N GLU A 75 -4.45 0.75 9.87
CA GLU A 75 -3.14 1.07 10.45
C GLU A 75 -2.13 1.37 9.34
N PHE A 76 -1.30 2.39 9.54
CA PHE A 76 -0.24 2.74 8.60
C PHE A 76 1.14 2.48 9.22
N VAL A 77 2.03 1.93 8.39
CA VAL A 77 3.47 1.90 8.59
C VAL A 77 4.10 2.68 7.44
N LEU A 78 4.61 3.87 7.75
CA LEU A 78 5.24 4.76 6.77
C LEU A 78 6.75 4.55 6.81
N ALA A 79 7.27 3.93 5.75
CA ALA A 79 8.67 3.59 5.60
C ALA A 79 9.35 4.65 4.71
N GLU A 80 9.88 5.71 5.30
CA GLU A 80 10.33 6.92 4.59
C GLU A 80 11.85 7.10 4.63
N GLY A 81 12.38 7.94 3.74
CA GLY A 81 13.79 8.35 3.78
C GLY A 81 14.78 7.43 3.06
N PHE A 82 14.30 6.48 2.25
CA PHE A 82 15.18 5.53 1.53
C PHE A 82 16.10 6.19 0.49
N ALA A 83 15.79 7.42 0.03
CA ALA A 83 16.59 8.10 -0.98
C ALA A 83 17.73 8.98 -0.40
N TYR A 84 17.88 9.06 0.93
CA TYR A 84 18.88 9.93 1.58
C TYR A 84 20.27 9.29 1.74
N GLY A 85 20.51 8.16 1.08
CA GLY A 85 21.79 7.43 1.11
C GLY A 85 21.74 6.13 1.93
N PRO A 86 22.83 5.34 1.89
CA PRO A 86 22.82 3.96 2.42
C PRO A 86 22.51 3.86 3.91
N GLU A 87 23.06 4.75 4.73
CA GLU A 87 22.84 4.76 6.18
C GLU A 87 21.39 5.10 6.53
N ALA A 88 20.82 6.12 5.89
CA ALA A 88 19.43 6.50 6.07
C ALA A 88 18.47 5.39 5.60
N ALA A 89 18.81 4.71 4.50
CA ALA A 89 18.04 3.58 3.98
C ALA A 89 18.06 2.37 4.94
N GLU A 90 19.20 2.04 5.55
CA GLU A 90 19.28 0.95 6.53
C GLU A 90 18.48 1.30 7.79
N LYS A 91 18.62 2.54 8.30
CA LYS A 91 17.82 3.01 9.43
C LYS A 91 16.32 2.93 9.13
N ALA A 92 15.89 3.44 7.98
CA ALA A 92 14.51 3.39 7.54
C ALA A 92 13.99 1.94 7.45
N ALA A 93 14.81 1.02 6.95
CA ALA A 93 14.47 -0.39 6.90
C ALA A 93 14.32 -1.00 8.30
N GLN A 94 15.25 -0.71 9.22
CA GLN A 94 15.21 -1.21 10.58
C GLN A 94 13.98 -0.71 11.34
N ASP A 95 13.73 0.59 11.32
CA ASP A 95 12.58 1.21 11.98
C ASP A 95 11.26 0.65 11.42
N SER A 96 11.21 0.47 10.10
CA SER A 96 10.04 -0.12 9.44
C SER A 96 9.81 -1.56 9.89
N ARG A 97 10.84 -2.40 9.98
CA ARG A 97 10.71 -3.79 10.46
C ARG A 97 10.16 -3.83 11.89
N ILE A 98 10.62 -2.94 12.78
CA ILE A 98 10.14 -2.84 14.16
C ILE A 98 8.66 -2.44 14.16
N ALA A 99 8.28 -1.41 13.41
CA ALA A 99 6.90 -0.93 13.34
C ALA A 99 5.95 -2.01 12.77
N VAL A 100 6.37 -2.75 11.73
CA VAL A 100 5.60 -3.87 11.20
C VAL A 100 5.43 -4.96 12.28
N ALA A 101 6.50 -5.34 12.98
CA ALA A 101 6.42 -6.38 14.03
C ALA A 101 5.48 -5.98 15.20
N GLN A 102 5.33 -4.69 15.49
CA GLN A 102 4.42 -4.19 16.52
C GLN A 102 2.96 -4.16 16.07
N LYS A 103 2.72 -3.82 14.79
CA LYS A 103 1.37 -3.57 14.27
C LYS A 103 0.74 -4.77 13.56
N VAL A 104 1.56 -5.68 13.02
CA VAL A 104 1.12 -6.86 12.28
C VAL A 104 1.05 -8.07 13.22
N PRO A 105 -0.14 -8.68 13.41
CA PRO A 105 -0.27 -9.89 14.22
C PRO A 105 0.61 -11.04 13.69
N ALA A 106 1.22 -11.81 14.59
CA ALA A 106 2.05 -12.97 14.24
C ALA A 106 1.34 -13.99 13.33
N THR A 107 0.02 -14.11 13.45
CA THR A 107 -0.83 -14.97 12.62
C THR A 107 -0.82 -14.57 11.13
N VAL A 108 -0.62 -13.29 10.81
CA VAL A 108 -0.50 -12.81 9.42
C VAL A 108 0.79 -13.30 8.79
N TYR A 109 1.90 -13.30 9.53
CA TYR A 109 3.17 -13.85 9.04
C TYR A 109 3.08 -15.35 8.77
N ALA A 110 2.41 -16.11 9.64
CA ALA A 110 2.19 -17.53 9.44
C ALA A 110 1.34 -17.83 8.19
N ALA A 111 0.32 -17.01 7.92
CA ALA A 111 -0.52 -17.12 6.72
C ALA A 111 0.23 -16.76 5.43
N LEU A 112 1.14 -15.78 5.47
CA LEU A 112 1.98 -15.44 4.32
C LEU A 112 3.02 -16.53 4.02
N ALA A 113 3.60 -17.12 5.06
CA ALA A 113 4.58 -18.20 4.91
C ALA A 113 3.96 -19.48 4.31
N SER A 114 2.66 -19.70 4.47
CA SER A 114 1.92 -20.81 3.85
C SER A 114 1.43 -20.52 2.43
N GLN A 115 1.61 -19.29 1.92
CA GLN A 115 1.29 -18.88 0.54
C GLN A 115 2.53 -18.30 -0.15
N PRO A 116 3.52 -19.15 -0.52
CA PRO A 116 4.82 -18.71 -1.02
C PRO A 116 4.75 -17.87 -2.29
N GLU A 117 3.70 -18.02 -3.10
CA GLU A 117 3.47 -17.18 -4.29
C GLU A 117 3.20 -15.69 -3.97
N LEU A 118 2.65 -15.37 -2.78
CA LEU A 118 2.39 -14.00 -2.35
C LEU A 118 3.63 -13.33 -1.72
N ALA A 119 4.62 -14.12 -1.30
CA ALA A 119 5.89 -13.62 -0.78
C ALA A 119 6.84 -13.14 -1.90
N THR A 120 6.62 -13.60 -3.13
CA THR A 120 7.40 -13.21 -4.31
C THR A 120 6.69 -12.10 -5.08
N ALA A 121 6.73 -10.87 -4.58
CA ALA A 121 6.57 -9.72 -5.47
C ALA A 121 7.70 -9.79 -6.51
N PRO A 122 7.44 -9.66 -7.82
CA PRO A 122 8.52 -9.60 -8.79
C PRO A 122 9.38 -8.40 -8.41
N ALA A 123 10.65 -8.65 -8.09
CA ALA A 123 11.63 -7.61 -7.87
C ALA A 123 11.55 -6.64 -9.05
N GLY A 124 11.00 -5.45 -8.79
CA GLY A 124 10.82 -4.41 -9.79
C GLY A 124 12.18 -4.04 -10.36
N GLY A 125 12.41 -4.41 -11.62
CA GLY A 125 13.68 -4.12 -12.30
C GLY A 125 13.72 -4.55 -13.76
N GLY A 126 13.00 -5.60 -14.17
CA GLY A 126 13.12 -6.15 -15.52
C GLY A 126 12.31 -5.41 -16.60
N PHE A 127 11.00 -5.26 -16.39
CA PHE A 127 10.10 -4.93 -17.50
C PHE A 127 10.20 -3.48 -17.98
N LEU A 128 10.14 -2.49 -17.07
CA LEU A 128 10.23 -1.08 -17.44
C LEU A 128 11.63 -0.69 -17.96
N SER A 129 12.69 -1.27 -17.38
CA SER A 129 14.08 -1.06 -17.82
C SER A 129 14.28 -1.54 -19.27
N ASN A 130 13.77 -2.73 -19.58
CA ASN A 130 13.86 -3.30 -20.93
C ASN A 130 12.96 -2.58 -21.94
N LEU A 131 11.81 -2.07 -21.51
CA LEU A 131 10.91 -1.29 -22.37
C LEU A 131 11.51 0.10 -22.70
N MET A 132 12.10 0.78 -21.71
CA MET A 132 12.73 2.09 -21.91
C MET A 132 13.96 2.00 -22.81
N LYS A 133 14.79 0.95 -22.66
CA LYS A 133 15.90 0.69 -23.59
C LYS A 133 15.46 0.41 -25.03
N LYS A 134 14.25 -0.13 -25.22
CA LYS A 134 13.72 -0.46 -26.56
C LYS A 134 13.04 0.73 -27.24
N LEU A 135 12.57 1.70 -26.47
CA LEU A 135 11.89 2.89 -26.97
C LEU A 135 12.83 4.08 -27.19
N PHE A 136 13.95 4.13 -26.46
CA PHE A 136 14.86 5.28 -26.45
C PHE A 136 16.34 4.91 -26.60
N GLY A 137 16.64 3.65 -26.93
CA GLY A 137 17.99 3.14 -27.18
C GLY A 137 18.14 2.61 -28.59
#